data_AF-A0A0V0QCG0-F1
#
_entry.id   AF-A0A0V0QCG0-F1
#
_cell.length_a   1.000
_cell.length_b   1.000
_cell.length_c   1.000
_cell.angle_alpha   90.00
_cell.angle_beta   90.00
_cell.angle_gamma   90.00
#
_symmetry.space_group_name_H-M   'P 1'
#
loop_
_entity.id
_entity.type
_entity.pdbx_description
1 polymer ?
#
loop_
_entity_poly.entity_id
_entity_poly.type
_entity_poly.pdbx_seq_one_letter_code
_entity_poly.pdbx_strand_id
1 'polypeptide(L)'
;MGCSSSSDAKDNQKIEKNSMLSPLQLGPIKLNNRFVMSPMTRCRADPKTNVPTDLMNVLHTDLMVKHYEQRANFGLIITECAPISPLSNAFPGAGGIYTEEQTQGWKKVVDAVHAKGGKIVLQIWHCGRATASEFIGGAVPLAPSPIAIGQDHQMTKKPHPVPKEMTQQDINEVIEQFRKGAENAKKAGFDGVQLHGANGYLVNQFLNDGTNKRSDKYGGSIENRCRFLFEALDAIIGVYGASRTSVRLTPTGRYNDMYESEPVKVLEYLLPELEKRKIQFLEVKKHAATDAKESEAGSGKDAYGQDLPAQQIPGDYFALIRKLYKGKLIANEGFNPQSAQEIVQSGNADLVSFAKLAITNPDLPLRVKNQWEINQNYDFATFFGGGEKGYTDIPTYQEQQQQQQVAAQ
;
A
#
# COMPACT_ATOMS: atom_id res chain seq x y z
N MET A 1 -13.87 34.52 -43.44
CA MET A 1 -14.34 34.01 -42.12
C MET A 1 -14.19 32.51 -42.14
N GLY A 2 -13.16 31.98 -41.48
CA GLY A 2 -12.91 30.54 -41.48
C GLY A 2 -11.68 30.16 -40.65
N CYS A 3 -11.89 29.13 -39.83
CA CYS A 3 -10.94 28.27 -39.15
C CYS A 3 -10.24 28.77 -37.87
N SER A 4 -10.90 28.55 -36.74
CA SER A 4 -10.26 28.31 -35.42
C SER A 4 -10.91 27.12 -34.70
N SER A 5 -10.87 25.91 -35.30
CA SER A 5 -11.51 24.72 -34.71
C SER A 5 -10.74 23.40 -34.90
N SER A 6 -9.43 23.44 -35.16
CA SER A 6 -8.65 22.22 -35.43
C SER A 6 -7.60 21.85 -34.37
N SER A 7 -7.20 22.78 -33.48
CA SER A 7 -6.32 22.48 -32.33
C SER A 7 -7.10 21.79 -31.22
N ASP A 8 -8.24 22.35 -30.83
CA ASP A 8 -9.00 21.92 -29.65
C ASP A 8 -9.66 20.55 -29.86
N ALA A 9 -10.01 20.21 -31.10
CA ALA A 9 -10.53 18.88 -31.46
C ALA A 9 -9.44 17.80 -31.51
N LYS A 10 -8.19 18.16 -31.87
CA LYS A 10 -7.05 17.24 -31.89
C LYS A 10 -6.49 16.98 -30.48
N ASP A 11 -6.50 17.99 -29.63
CA ASP A 11 -6.14 17.83 -28.21
C ASP A 11 -7.22 17.08 -27.43
N ASN A 12 -8.52 17.29 -27.71
CA ASN A 12 -9.59 16.46 -27.15
C ASN A 12 -9.52 14.99 -27.61
N GLN A 13 -9.17 14.71 -28.88
CA GLN A 13 -8.96 13.34 -29.35
C GLN A 13 -7.73 12.64 -28.75
N LYS A 14 -6.70 13.39 -28.32
CA LYS A 14 -5.54 12.84 -27.59
C LYS A 14 -5.86 12.56 -26.13
N ILE A 15 -6.64 13.43 -25.48
CA ILE A 15 -7.11 13.25 -24.09
C ILE A 15 -8.09 12.06 -24.00
N GLU A 16 -8.93 11.83 -25.02
CA GLU A 16 -9.77 10.62 -25.14
C GLU A 16 -8.96 9.31 -25.31
N LYS A 17 -7.65 9.37 -25.62
CA LYS A 17 -6.79 8.19 -25.83
C LYS A 17 -5.92 7.78 -24.63
N ASN A 18 -5.88 8.56 -23.54
CA ASN A 18 -5.14 8.14 -22.35
C ASN A 18 -5.99 7.21 -21.48
N SER A 19 -5.71 5.91 -21.57
CA SER A 19 -6.43 4.88 -20.79
C SER A 19 -6.41 5.16 -19.29
N MET A 20 -5.36 5.81 -18.76
CA MET A 20 -5.25 6.15 -17.35
C MET A 20 -6.27 7.18 -16.87
N LEU A 21 -6.81 8.02 -17.76
CA LEU A 21 -7.83 9.04 -17.44
C LEU A 21 -9.26 8.51 -17.62
N SER A 22 -9.42 7.30 -18.13
CA SER A 22 -10.75 6.69 -18.30
C SER A 22 -11.33 6.25 -16.95
N PRO A 23 -12.67 6.38 -16.75
CA PRO A 23 -13.32 5.88 -15.55
C PRO A 23 -13.28 4.35 -15.49
N LEU A 24 -13.38 3.79 -14.28
CA LEU A 24 -13.40 2.35 -14.05
C LEU A 24 -14.35 1.99 -12.90
N GLN A 25 -15.11 0.91 -13.06
CA GLN A 25 -15.87 0.32 -11.96
C GLN A 25 -14.99 -0.65 -11.16
N LEU A 26 -14.88 -0.43 -9.85
CA LEU A 26 -14.09 -1.22 -8.91
C LEU A 26 -15.00 -1.72 -7.77
N GLY A 27 -15.59 -2.90 -7.95
CA GLY A 27 -16.68 -3.37 -7.08
C GLY A 27 -17.87 -2.40 -7.15
N PRO A 28 -18.39 -1.88 -6.03
CA PRO A 28 -19.44 -0.87 -6.01
C PRO A 28 -18.93 0.57 -6.18
N ILE A 29 -17.61 0.78 -6.28
CA ILE A 29 -17.00 2.10 -6.39
C ILE A 29 -16.79 2.47 -7.87
N LYS A 30 -17.32 3.60 -8.31
CA LYS A 30 -16.97 4.20 -9.60
C LYS A 30 -15.80 5.16 -9.43
N LEU A 31 -14.71 4.90 -10.13
CA LEU A 31 -13.51 5.73 -10.13
C LEU A 31 -13.52 6.67 -11.34
N ASN A 32 -13.02 7.89 -11.15
CA ASN A 32 -12.97 8.91 -12.20
C ASN A 32 -11.76 8.75 -13.14
N ASN A 33 -10.72 8.03 -12.70
CA ASN A 33 -9.52 7.71 -13.46
C ASN A 33 -8.85 6.46 -12.84
N ARG A 34 -7.75 6.00 -13.43
CA ARG A 34 -7.02 4.77 -13.04
C ARG A 34 -5.71 5.05 -12.28
N PHE A 35 -5.51 6.29 -11.84
CA PHE A 35 -4.41 6.63 -10.94
C PHE A 35 -4.79 6.29 -9.51
N VAL A 36 -3.95 5.50 -8.86
CA VAL A 36 -4.14 5.13 -7.46
C VAL A 36 -3.04 5.77 -6.62
N MET A 37 -3.38 6.42 -5.52
CA MET A 37 -2.38 6.79 -4.51
C MET A 37 -2.03 5.51 -3.75
N SER A 38 -0.77 5.08 -3.87
CA SER A 38 -0.26 3.91 -3.15
C SER A 38 -0.35 4.13 -1.64
N PRO A 39 -0.53 3.07 -0.84
CA PRO A 39 -0.38 3.17 0.60
C PRO A 39 1.06 3.58 0.94
N MET A 40 1.22 4.61 1.77
CA MET A 40 2.51 5.21 2.11
C MET A 40 2.53 5.63 3.57
N THR A 41 3.27 4.93 4.42
CA THR A 41 3.46 5.32 5.82
C THR A 41 4.12 6.69 5.93
N ARG A 42 3.47 7.64 6.61
CA ARG A 42 3.98 9.01 6.77
C ARG A 42 4.29 9.38 8.23
N CYS A 43 3.84 8.57 9.20
CA CYS A 43 4.14 8.73 10.63
C CYS A 43 3.72 10.09 11.21
N ARG A 44 2.50 10.56 10.90
CA ARG A 44 1.99 11.89 11.28
C ARG A 44 0.70 11.86 12.11
N ALA A 45 0.30 10.69 12.59
CA ALA A 45 -0.66 10.54 13.68
C ALA A 45 0.00 10.85 15.04
N ASP A 46 -0.79 11.00 16.10
CA ASP A 46 -0.24 11.16 17.45
C ASP A 46 0.61 9.92 17.82
N PRO A 47 1.89 10.09 18.21
CA PRO A 47 2.79 8.98 18.45
C PRO A 47 2.50 8.18 19.73
N LYS A 48 1.64 8.69 20.63
CA LYS A 48 1.21 8.02 21.87
C LYS A 48 -0.12 7.31 21.71
N THR A 49 -1.10 7.95 21.09
CA THR A 49 -2.47 7.42 20.98
C THR A 49 -2.73 6.74 19.64
N ASN A 50 -1.85 6.92 18.65
CA ASN A 50 -2.04 6.54 17.26
C ASN A 50 -3.31 7.13 16.63
N VAL A 51 -3.90 8.17 17.23
CA VAL A 51 -5.08 8.83 16.67
C VAL A 51 -4.63 9.61 15.42
N PRO A 52 -5.27 9.39 14.26
CA PRO A 52 -4.96 10.13 13.03
C PRO A 52 -5.53 11.55 13.06
N THR A 53 -5.27 12.29 14.14
CA THR A 53 -5.41 13.73 14.40
C THR A 53 -4.90 14.02 15.83
N ASP A 54 -4.55 15.28 16.11
CA ASP A 54 -4.09 15.82 17.42
C ASP A 54 -2.67 15.46 17.85
N LEU A 55 -1.66 16.11 17.24
CA LEU A 55 -0.41 16.37 17.97
C LEU A 55 -0.75 17.24 19.19
N MET A 56 -0.69 16.66 20.38
CA MET A 56 -0.81 17.43 21.63
C MET A 56 0.10 18.67 21.58
N ASN A 57 -0.54 19.85 21.56
CA ASN A 57 0.03 21.19 21.77
C ASN A 57 0.80 21.87 20.62
N VAL A 58 0.68 21.43 19.35
CA VAL A 58 1.07 22.26 18.19
C VAL A 58 0.07 22.02 17.05
N LEU A 59 -0.66 23.08 16.65
CA LEU A 59 -1.50 23.31 15.44
C LEU A 59 -1.49 22.26 14.29
N HIS A 60 -1.87 20.99 14.51
CA HIS A 60 -1.72 19.94 13.48
C HIS A 60 -2.87 18.92 13.38
N THR A 61 -4.02 19.17 14.03
CA THR A 61 -5.22 18.31 13.92
C THR A 61 -5.61 18.00 12.46
N ASP A 62 -5.35 18.92 11.53
CA ASP A 62 -5.78 18.78 10.13
C ASP A 62 -4.70 18.31 9.15
N LEU A 63 -3.48 17.96 9.59
CA LEU A 63 -2.41 17.59 8.63
C LEU A 63 -2.77 16.35 7.81
N MET A 64 -3.20 15.27 8.48
CA MET A 64 -3.60 14.05 7.76
C MET A 64 -4.84 14.28 6.91
N VAL A 65 -5.82 15.04 7.42
CA VAL A 65 -7.03 15.42 6.68
C VAL A 65 -6.65 16.16 5.40
N LYS A 66 -5.89 17.26 5.49
CA LYS A 66 -5.42 18.06 4.37
C LYS A 66 -4.59 17.24 3.38
N HIS A 67 -3.73 16.35 3.87
CA HIS A 67 -2.88 15.52 3.02
C HIS A 67 -3.67 14.63 2.05
N TYR A 68 -4.69 13.94 2.56
CA TYR A 68 -5.54 13.08 1.74
C TYR A 68 -6.55 13.90 0.93
N GLU A 69 -7.09 14.99 1.50
CA GLU A 69 -7.99 15.91 0.82
C GLU A 69 -7.34 16.54 -0.44
N GLN A 70 -6.07 16.94 -0.35
CA GLN A 70 -5.29 17.45 -1.50
C GLN A 70 -5.19 16.42 -2.65
N ARG A 71 -5.27 15.12 -2.34
CA ARG A 71 -5.11 14.01 -3.27
C ARG A 71 -6.43 13.38 -3.71
N ALA A 72 -7.57 13.97 -3.33
CA ALA A 72 -8.90 13.45 -3.66
C ALA A 72 -9.22 13.39 -5.18
N ASN A 73 -8.35 13.94 -6.03
CA ASN A 73 -8.44 13.85 -7.50
C ASN A 73 -7.88 12.52 -8.07
N PHE A 74 -7.15 11.73 -7.28
CA PHE A 74 -6.81 10.35 -7.64
C PHE A 74 -8.09 9.52 -7.78
N GLY A 75 -8.09 8.56 -8.71
CA GLY A 75 -9.23 7.66 -8.90
C GLY A 75 -9.53 6.85 -7.64
N LEU A 76 -8.48 6.42 -6.93
CA LEU A 76 -8.55 5.77 -5.63
C LEU A 76 -7.38 6.21 -4.75
N ILE A 77 -7.64 6.45 -3.48
CA ILE A 77 -6.63 6.59 -2.43
C ILE A 77 -6.59 5.30 -1.61
N ILE A 78 -5.40 4.75 -1.42
CA ILE A 78 -5.15 3.73 -0.39
C ILE A 78 -4.34 4.43 0.69
N THR A 79 -4.85 4.42 1.93
CA THR A 79 -4.21 5.11 3.06
C THR A 79 -2.82 4.55 3.36
N GLU A 80 -2.04 5.25 4.18
CA GLU A 80 -1.01 4.59 4.95
C GLU A 80 -1.52 3.37 5.74
N CYS A 81 -0.59 2.48 6.10
CA CYS A 81 -0.93 1.29 6.86
C CYS A 81 -1.43 1.65 8.27
N ALA A 82 -2.58 1.11 8.64
CA ALA A 82 -3.21 1.33 9.94
C ALA A 82 -3.06 0.08 10.83
N PRO A 83 -2.34 0.17 11.97
CA PRO A 83 -2.26 -0.93 12.92
C PRO A 83 -3.67 -1.28 13.46
N ILE A 84 -3.97 -2.57 13.57
CA ILE A 84 -5.25 -3.13 14.05
C ILE A 84 -5.27 -3.43 15.56
N SER A 85 -4.14 -3.24 16.23
CA SER A 85 -3.99 -3.39 17.69
C SER A 85 -2.71 -2.71 18.18
N PRO A 86 -2.55 -2.49 19.50
CA PRO A 86 -1.30 -1.99 20.06
C PRO A 86 -0.07 -2.86 19.74
N LEU A 87 -0.26 -4.16 19.50
CA LEU A 87 0.81 -5.12 19.19
C LEU A 87 1.19 -5.18 17.70
N SER A 88 0.47 -4.44 16.87
CA SER A 88 0.55 -4.53 15.41
C SER A 88 1.36 -3.39 14.77
N ASN A 89 1.88 -2.47 15.57
CA ASN A 89 2.59 -1.28 15.10
C ASN A 89 4.10 -1.54 14.87
N ALA A 90 4.67 -0.90 13.85
CA ALA A 90 6.12 -0.78 13.66
C ALA A 90 6.62 0.66 13.55
N PHE A 91 5.70 1.62 13.45
CA PHE A 91 6.02 3.01 13.18
C PHE A 91 5.37 3.91 14.24
N PRO A 92 6.17 4.55 15.11
CA PRO A 92 5.67 5.65 15.92
C PRO A 92 4.99 6.69 15.02
N GLY A 93 3.78 7.12 15.39
CA GLY A 93 2.97 8.06 14.59
C GLY A 93 2.20 7.45 13.42
N ALA A 94 2.08 6.12 13.29
CA ALA A 94 1.10 5.51 12.39
C ALA A 94 -0.33 5.67 12.93
N GLY A 95 -1.30 5.95 12.07
CA GLY A 95 -2.72 6.08 12.45
C GLY A 95 -3.39 4.72 12.66
N GLY A 96 -3.75 4.37 13.90
CA GLY A 96 -4.38 3.09 14.26
C GLY A 96 -5.86 3.00 13.87
N ILE A 97 -6.45 1.80 14.00
CA ILE A 97 -7.89 1.56 13.76
C ILE A 97 -8.50 0.55 14.75
N TYR A 98 -8.12 0.63 16.03
CA TYR A 98 -8.54 -0.29 17.08
C TYR A 98 -9.25 0.37 18.26
N THR A 99 -9.30 1.70 18.30
CA THR A 99 -10.10 2.47 19.28
C THR A 99 -11.19 3.30 18.60
N GLU A 100 -12.19 3.71 19.38
CA GLU A 100 -13.23 4.63 18.90
C GLU A 100 -12.63 5.99 18.54
N GLU A 101 -11.70 6.52 19.33
CA GLU A 101 -11.04 7.80 19.07
C GLU A 101 -10.28 7.80 17.74
N GLN A 102 -9.55 6.72 17.44
CA GLN A 102 -8.88 6.52 16.15
C GLN A 102 -9.89 6.46 15.00
N THR A 103 -11.02 5.79 15.22
CA THR A 103 -12.12 5.69 14.24
C THR A 103 -12.69 7.07 13.92
N GLN A 104 -12.90 7.92 14.93
CA GLN A 104 -13.36 9.30 14.73
C GLN A 104 -12.31 10.18 14.04
N GLY A 105 -11.03 9.99 14.34
CA GLY A 105 -9.93 10.66 13.62
C GLY A 105 -9.95 10.32 12.12
N TRP A 106 -10.03 9.04 11.78
CA TRP A 106 -10.16 8.59 10.39
C TRP A 106 -11.44 9.07 9.71
N LYS A 107 -12.55 9.17 10.44
CA LYS A 107 -13.80 9.70 9.88
C LYS A 107 -13.63 11.11 9.31
N LYS A 108 -12.89 11.99 9.99
CA LYS A 108 -12.59 13.35 9.48
C LYS A 108 -11.84 13.31 8.15
N VAL A 109 -10.87 12.40 8.02
CA VAL A 109 -10.11 12.19 6.77
C VAL A 109 -11.03 11.72 5.64
N VAL A 110 -11.86 10.71 5.92
CA VAL A 110 -12.83 10.17 4.96
C VAL A 110 -13.79 11.25 4.49
N ASP A 111 -14.39 12.00 5.43
CA ASP A 111 -15.37 13.04 5.13
C ASP A 111 -14.75 14.13 4.23
N ALA A 112 -13.51 14.56 4.48
CA ALA A 112 -12.82 15.55 3.66
C ALA A 112 -12.52 15.04 2.24
N VAL A 113 -12.12 13.77 2.09
CA VAL A 113 -11.92 13.15 0.77
C VAL A 113 -13.25 13.04 0.01
N HIS A 114 -14.31 12.58 0.68
CA HIS A 114 -15.65 12.44 0.10
C HIS A 114 -16.28 13.77 -0.28
N ALA A 115 -16.02 14.84 0.48
CA ALA A 115 -16.46 16.20 0.14
C ALA A 115 -15.92 16.69 -1.21
N LYS A 116 -14.75 16.18 -1.65
CA LYS A 116 -14.19 16.42 -2.99
C LYS A 116 -14.53 15.34 -4.02
N GLY A 117 -15.43 14.42 -3.68
CA GLY A 117 -15.83 13.31 -4.54
C GLY A 117 -14.79 12.18 -4.67
N GLY A 118 -13.72 12.22 -3.88
CA GLY A 118 -12.68 11.20 -3.87
C GLY A 118 -13.16 9.85 -3.34
N LYS A 119 -12.31 8.83 -3.50
CA LYS A 119 -12.54 7.48 -2.97
C LYS A 119 -11.33 7.01 -2.20
N ILE A 120 -11.57 6.42 -1.03
CA ILE A 120 -10.50 6.07 -0.09
C ILE A 120 -10.76 4.72 0.57
N VAL A 121 -9.73 3.87 0.58
CA VAL A 121 -9.74 2.58 1.25
C VAL A 121 -8.65 2.53 2.31
N LEU A 122 -8.97 1.98 3.47
CA LEU A 122 -8.03 1.85 4.58
C LEU A 122 -7.17 0.60 4.38
N GLN A 123 -5.85 0.73 4.40
CA GLN A 123 -4.97 -0.42 4.48
C GLN A 123 -4.80 -0.84 5.93
N ILE A 124 -5.34 -1.99 6.32
CA ILE A 124 -5.18 -2.54 7.68
C ILE A 124 -4.01 -3.50 7.75
N TRP A 125 -3.29 -3.48 8.88
CA TRP A 125 -1.92 -3.95 8.92
C TRP A 125 -1.51 -4.51 10.28
N HIS A 126 -0.58 -5.46 10.24
CA HIS A 126 0.12 -5.99 11.41
C HIS A 126 1.60 -6.21 11.11
N CYS A 127 2.48 -5.59 11.89
CA CYS A 127 3.93 -5.57 11.68
C CYS A 127 4.59 -6.96 11.74
N GLY A 128 4.11 -7.83 12.62
CA GLY A 128 4.73 -9.13 12.86
C GLY A 128 6.14 -8.94 13.44
N ARG A 129 7.14 -9.68 12.92
CA ARG A 129 8.54 -9.53 13.36
C ARG A 129 9.20 -8.18 13.00
N ALA A 130 8.63 -7.42 12.07
CA ALA A 130 9.22 -6.18 11.55
C ALA A 130 8.86 -4.98 12.45
N THR A 131 9.21 -5.06 13.73
CA THR A 131 8.98 -4.03 14.74
C THR A 131 10.07 -4.08 15.82
N ALA A 132 10.00 -3.15 16.76
CA ALA A 132 10.79 -3.15 17.99
C ALA A 132 9.85 -3.22 19.20
N SER A 133 10.28 -3.89 20.28
CA SER A 133 9.47 -4.02 21.50
C SER A 133 9.00 -2.68 22.06
N GLU A 134 9.82 -1.62 21.94
CA GLU A 134 9.45 -0.28 22.41
C GLU A 134 8.21 0.29 21.68
N PHE A 135 7.90 -0.16 20.46
CA PHE A 135 6.75 0.32 19.67
C PHE A 135 5.46 -0.45 19.96
N ILE A 136 5.55 -1.55 20.70
CA ILE A 136 4.42 -2.44 21.05
C ILE A 136 4.31 -2.60 22.58
N GLY A 137 4.65 -1.55 23.33
CA GLY A 137 4.48 -1.51 24.78
C GLY A 137 5.40 -2.46 25.56
N GLY A 138 6.57 -2.79 25.01
CA GLY A 138 7.54 -3.70 25.63
C GLY A 138 7.26 -5.18 25.37
N ALA A 139 6.22 -5.51 24.60
CA ALA A 139 5.90 -6.89 24.25
C ALA A 139 6.96 -7.52 23.32
N VAL A 140 6.95 -8.85 23.26
CA VAL A 140 7.72 -9.60 22.27
C VAL A 140 6.91 -9.65 20.98
N PRO A 141 7.48 -9.29 19.81
CA PRO A 141 6.75 -9.33 18.55
C PRO A 141 6.25 -10.73 18.21
N LEU A 142 5.12 -10.81 17.50
CA LEU A 142 4.54 -12.07 17.04
C LEU A 142 4.97 -12.37 15.60
N ALA A 143 5.21 -13.65 15.30
CA ALA A 143 5.55 -14.11 13.95
C ALA A 143 5.14 -15.57 13.74
N PRO A 144 5.10 -16.08 12.50
CA PRO A 144 4.89 -17.50 12.24
C PRO A 144 5.99 -18.38 12.84
N SER A 145 7.23 -17.90 12.97
CA SER A 145 8.37 -18.64 13.52
C SER A 145 9.36 -17.70 14.22
N PRO A 146 10.21 -18.21 15.15
CA PRO A 146 11.09 -17.38 15.98
C PRO A 146 12.36 -16.96 15.22
N ILE A 147 12.20 -16.22 14.13
CA ILE A 147 13.28 -15.79 13.22
C ILE A 147 13.32 -14.26 13.19
N ALA A 148 14.35 -13.67 13.79
CA ALA A 148 14.57 -12.23 13.73
C ALA A 148 14.95 -11.77 12.31
N ILE A 149 14.78 -10.49 12.02
CA ILE A 149 15.35 -9.85 10.83
C ILE A 149 16.86 -9.69 11.07
N GLY A 150 17.69 -10.14 10.11
CA GLY A 150 19.14 -10.23 10.31
C GLY A 150 19.88 -8.88 10.47
N GLN A 151 19.29 -7.79 10.01
CA GLN A 151 19.87 -6.44 10.03
C GLN A 151 19.28 -5.58 11.17
N ASP A 152 20.03 -4.57 11.62
CA ASP A 152 19.58 -3.68 12.68
C ASP A 152 18.31 -2.91 12.27
N HIS A 153 17.44 -2.70 13.25
CA HIS A 153 16.22 -1.95 13.09
C HIS A 153 16.51 -0.49 12.74
N GLN A 154 15.95 0.00 11.63
CA GLN A 154 16.33 1.29 11.04
C GLN A 154 16.11 2.49 11.96
N MET A 155 15.05 2.48 12.79
CA MET A 155 14.78 3.58 13.73
C MET A 155 15.52 3.46 15.07
N THR A 156 15.48 2.31 15.74
CA THR A 156 16.11 2.12 17.05
C THR A 156 17.62 1.91 16.98
N LYS A 157 18.17 1.55 15.80
CA LYS A 157 19.58 1.21 15.58
C LYS A 157 20.07 0.04 16.44
N LYS A 158 19.15 -0.85 16.82
CA LYS A 158 19.42 -2.06 17.59
C LYS A 158 19.03 -3.29 16.76
N PRO A 159 19.56 -4.48 17.09
CA PRO A 159 19.08 -5.72 16.49
C PRO A 159 17.57 -5.89 16.66
N HIS A 160 16.91 -6.49 15.67
CA HIS A 160 15.51 -6.88 15.84
C HIS A 160 15.39 -7.95 16.93
N PRO A 161 14.37 -7.89 17.80
CA PRO A 161 14.12 -8.95 18.77
C PRO A 161 13.73 -10.24 18.04
N VAL A 162 14.08 -11.39 18.64
CA VAL A 162 13.55 -12.68 18.19
C VAL A 162 12.05 -12.69 18.50
N PRO A 163 11.17 -12.86 17.49
CA PRO A 163 9.74 -12.86 17.72
C PRO A 163 9.30 -14.17 18.41
N LYS A 164 8.17 -14.12 19.11
CA LYS A 164 7.46 -15.29 19.61
C LYS A 164 6.73 -15.95 18.44
N GLU A 165 6.92 -17.26 18.29
CA GLU A 165 6.08 -18.08 17.40
C GLU A 165 4.62 -18.04 17.87
N MET A 166 3.71 -17.65 16.98
CA MET A 166 2.29 -17.54 17.28
C MET A 166 1.69 -18.92 17.61
N THR A 167 0.95 -18.99 18.70
CA THR A 167 0.07 -20.11 19.03
C THR A 167 -1.23 -20.03 18.21
N GLN A 168 -2.05 -21.09 18.21
CA GLN A 168 -3.38 -21.03 17.62
C GLN A 168 -4.24 -19.90 18.23
N GLN A 169 -4.10 -19.65 19.53
CA GLN A 169 -4.82 -18.56 20.19
C GLN A 169 -4.35 -17.19 19.68
N ASP A 170 -3.03 -17.00 19.53
CA ASP A 170 -2.47 -15.75 18.96
C ASP A 170 -3.02 -15.53 17.53
N ILE A 171 -3.11 -16.59 16.71
CA ILE A 171 -3.64 -16.53 15.34
C ILE A 171 -5.12 -16.14 15.35
N ASN A 172 -5.94 -16.77 16.19
CA ASN A 172 -7.37 -16.47 16.30
C ASN A 172 -7.59 -15.01 16.75
N GLU A 173 -6.83 -14.54 17.73
CA GLU A 173 -6.90 -13.18 18.24
C GLU A 173 -6.54 -12.15 17.15
N VAL A 174 -5.47 -12.38 16.39
CA VAL A 174 -5.09 -11.47 15.30
C VAL A 174 -6.11 -11.45 14.17
N ILE A 175 -6.72 -12.59 13.81
CA ILE A 175 -7.81 -12.63 12.83
C ILE A 175 -9.01 -11.82 13.32
N GLU A 176 -9.36 -11.94 14.60
CA GLU A 176 -10.41 -11.12 15.21
C GLU A 176 -10.06 -9.63 15.24
N GLN A 177 -8.79 -9.28 15.44
CA GLN A 177 -8.33 -7.89 15.34
C GLN A 177 -8.45 -7.35 13.91
N PHE A 178 -8.16 -8.14 12.88
CA PHE A 178 -8.42 -7.74 11.48
C PHE A 178 -9.92 -7.50 11.24
N ARG A 179 -10.78 -8.39 11.77
CA ARG A 179 -12.24 -8.26 11.69
C ARG A 179 -12.72 -6.96 12.35
N LYS A 180 -12.31 -6.69 13.60
CA LYS A 180 -12.64 -5.46 14.33
C LYS A 180 -12.09 -4.20 13.65
N GLY A 181 -10.86 -4.25 13.13
CA GLY A 181 -10.28 -3.15 12.35
C GLY A 181 -11.12 -2.83 11.11
N ALA A 182 -11.65 -3.85 10.42
CA ALA A 182 -12.58 -3.66 9.32
C ALA A 182 -13.93 -3.06 9.76
N GLU A 183 -14.46 -3.45 10.93
CA GLU A 183 -15.68 -2.84 11.49
C GLU A 183 -15.49 -1.36 11.78
N ASN A 184 -14.37 -1.01 12.41
CA ASN A 184 -14.01 0.37 12.71
C ASN A 184 -13.79 1.17 11.42
N ALA A 185 -13.12 0.61 10.42
CA ALA A 185 -13.00 1.25 9.09
C ALA A 185 -14.36 1.50 8.44
N LYS A 186 -15.31 0.56 8.58
CA LYS A 186 -16.67 0.73 8.06
C LYS A 186 -17.41 1.85 8.80
N LYS A 187 -17.27 1.93 10.13
CA LYS A 187 -17.84 3.02 10.95
C LYS A 187 -17.24 4.38 10.61
N ALA A 188 -15.94 4.45 10.32
CA ALA A 188 -15.27 5.67 9.86
C ALA A 188 -15.73 6.13 8.47
N GLY A 189 -16.42 5.28 7.71
CA GLY A 189 -17.02 5.62 6.41
C GLY A 189 -16.13 5.36 5.20
N PHE A 190 -15.03 4.60 5.34
CA PHE A 190 -14.18 4.25 4.19
C PHE A 190 -15.00 3.61 3.04
N ASP A 191 -14.47 3.62 1.83
CA ASP A 191 -15.12 2.95 0.70
C ASP A 191 -14.80 1.44 0.66
N GLY A 192 -13.85 0.98 1.47
CA GLY A 192 -13.37 -0.39 1.52
C GLY A 192 -12.13 -0.54 2.38
N VAL A 193 -11.63 -1.77 2.46
CA VAL A 193 -10.46 -2.14 3.28
C VAL A 193 -9.51 -3.01 2.48
N GLN A 194 -8.21 -2.71 2.58
CA GLN A 194 -7.15 -3.52 2.01
C GLN A 194 -6.38 -4.25 3.11
N LEU A 195 -6.30 -5.58 3.03
CA LEU A 195 -5.42 -6.39 3.87
C LEU A 195 -3.97 -6.24 3.40
N HIS A 196 -3.07 -5.80 4.28
CA HIS A 196 -1.65 -5.70 3.94
C HIS A 196 -0.95 -7.08 4.01
N GLY A 197 -0.88 -7.77 2.87
CA GLY A 197 -0.21 -9.07 2.67
C GLY A 197 1.20 -8.99 2.07
N ALA A 198 1.93 -7.90 2.30
CA ALA A 198 3.13 -7.53 1.55
C ALA A 198 4.25 -7.00 2.45
N ASN A 199 5.39 -6.67 1.86
CA ASN A 199 6.55 -5.98 2.44
C ASN A 199 7.08 -6.63 3.73
N GLY A 200 6.98 -7.96 3.84
CA GLY A 200 7.52 -8.71 4.97
C GLY A 200 6.86 -8.42 6.31
N TYR A 201 5.60 -7.97 6.30
CA TYR A 201 4.76 -7.87 7.50
C TYR A 201 4.01 -9.17 7.78
N LEU A 202 3.23 -9.25 8.87
CA LEU A 202 2.79 -10.54 9.44
C LEU A 202 2.17 -11.49 8.42
N VAL A 203 1.23 -11.02 7.60
CA VAL A 203 0.57 -11.85 6.59
C VAL A 203 1.59 -12.36 5.55
N ASN A 204 2.51 -11.51 5.10
CA ASN A 204 3.59 -11.90 4.18
C ASN A 204 4.58 -12.88 4.84
N GLN A 205 4.84 -12.72 6.15
CA GLN A 205 5.70 -13.63 6.91
C GLN A 205 5.13 -15.05 6.92
N PHE A 206 3.80 -15.22 7.04
CA PHE A 206 3.15 -16.53 6.93
C PHE A 206 3.24 -17.11 5.52
N LEU A 207 3.09 -16.29 4.48
CA LEU A 207 3.13 -16.76 3.09
C LEU A 207 4.47 -17.37 2.68
N ASN A 208 5.57 -16.79 3.16
CA ASN A 208 6.92 -17.04 2.66
C ASN A 208 7.63 -18.13 3.46
N ASP A 209 8.17 -19.13 2.75
CA ASP A 209 8.89 -20.24 3.38
C ASP A 209 10.21 -19.82 4.05
N GLY A 210 10.81 -18.67 3.68
CA GLY A 210 11.98 -18.12 4.36
C GLY A 210 11.72 -17.75 5.82
N THR A 211 10.48 -17.34 6.14
CA THR A 211 10.08 -16.87 7.47
C THR A 211 9.10 -17.77 8.19
N ASN A 212 8.38 -18.63 7.48
CA ASN A 212 7.42 -19.57 8.07
C ASN A 212 8.00 -21.00 8.06
N LYS A 213 8.45 -21.44 9.24
CA LYS A 213 9.00 -22.77 9.49
C LYS A 213 8.08 -23.65 10.33
N ARG A 214 6.80 -23.28 10.43
CA ARG A 214 5.81 -24.03 11.20
C ARG A 214 5.58 -25.42 10.61
N SER A 215 5.25 -26.37 11.47
CA SER A 215 4.87 -27.74 11.12
C SER A 215 3.36 -28.01 11.28
N ASP A 216 2.59 -27.02 11.74
CA ASP A 216 1.15 -27.12 11.91
C ASP A 216 0.39 -26.75 10.63
N LYS A 217 -0.94 -26.60 10.74
CA LYS A 217 -1.83 -26.27 9.60
C LYS A 217 -1.57 -24.88 8.99
N TYR A 218 -0.64 -24.08 9.53
CA TYR A 218 -0.24 -22.78 9.01
C TYR A 218 1.17 -22.76 8.41
N GLY A 219 1.89 -23.89 8.33
CA GLY A 219 3.19 -23.98 7.66
C GLY A 219 3.41 -25.28 6.89
N GLY A 220 4.63 -25.42 6.34
CA GLY A 220 4.98 -26.49 5.43
C GLY A 220 4.44 -26.23 4.02
N SER A 221 3.29 -26.82 3.68
CA SER A 221 2.71 -26.73 2.34
C SER A 221 2.30 -25.30 1.95
N ILE A 222 2.27 -25.00 0.64
CA ILE A 222 1.81 -23.70 0.11
C ILE A 222 0.38 -23.38 0.59
N GLU A 223 -0.51 -24.38 0.60
CA GLU A 223 -1.87 -24.24 1.14
C GLU A 223 -1.85 -23.75 2.59
N ASN A 224 -1.07 -24.42 3.45
CA ASN A 224 -1.02 -24.07 4.87
C ASN A 224 -0.43 -22.67 5.08
N ARG A 225 0.62 -22.30 4.34
CA ARG A 225 1.20 -20.94 4.40
C ARG A 225 0.22 -19.86 3.95
N CYS A 226 -0.64 -20.16 2.97
CA CYS A 226 -1.69 -19.24 2.51
C CYS A 226 -2.89 -19.16 3.46
N ARG A 227 -3.10 -20.15 4.34
CA ARG A 227 -4.27 -20.26 5.22
C ARG A 227 -4.50 -19.02 6.08
N PHE A 228 -3.45 -18.46 6.69
CA PHE A 228 -3.57 -17.27 7.52
C PHE A 228 -4.08 -16.05 6.73
N LEU A 229 -3.57 -15.84 5.51
CA LEU A 229 -4.06 -14.77 4.63
C LEU A 229 -5.55 -14.95 4.34
N PHE A 230 -5.97 -16.16 3.99
CA PHE A 230 -7.36 -16.44 3.67
C PHE A 230 -8.29 -16.30 4.87
N GLU A 231 -7.93 -16.82 6.04
CA GLU A 231 -8.76 -16.67 7.24
C GLU A 231 -8.90 -15.19 7.64
N ALA A 232 -7.84 -14.39 7.56
CA ALA A 232 -7.91 -12.95 7.80
C ALA A 232 -8.78 -12.24 6.75
N LEU A 233 -8.62 -12.59 5.47
CA LEU A 233 -9.40 -12.02 4.37
C LEU A 233 -10.88 -12.37 4.49
N ASP A 234 -11.22 -13.62 4.82
CA ASP A 234 -12.58 -14.11 4.98
C ASP A 234 -13.27 -13.43 6.18
N ALA A 235 -12.53 -13.17 7.27
CA ALA A 235 -13.03 -12.40 8.40
C ALA A 235 -13.37 -10.94 8.01
N ILE A 236 -12.53 -10.28 7.22
CA ILE A 236 -12.78 -8.92 6.71
C ILE A 236 -13.97 -8.92 5.74
N ILE A 237 -14.07 -9.92 4.85
CA ILE A 237 -15.19 -10.12 3.93
C ILE A 237 -16.51 -10.24 4.71
N GLY A 238 -16.52 -10.94 5.85
CA GLY A 238 -17.70 -11.05 6.71
C GLY A 238 -18.24 -9.71 7.22
N VAL A 239 -17.42 -8.66 7.26
CA VAL A 239 -17.79 -7.31 7.72
C VAL A 239 -18.15 -6.38 6.56
N TYR A 240 -17.27 -6.31 5.56
CA TYR A 240 -17.33 -5.31 4.48
C TYR A 240 -17.99 -5.84 3.20
N GLY A 241 -18.03 -7.16 3.03
CA GLY A 241 -18.36 -7.84 1.79
C GLY A 241 -17.18 -7.85 0.80
N ALA A 242 -17.05 -8.93 0.04
CA ALA A 242 -15.92 -9.15 -0.86
C ALA A 242 -15.69 -8.01 -1.86
N SER A 243 -16.76 -7.42 -2.39
CA SER A 243 -16.69 -6.33 -3.36
C SER A 243 -16.09 -5.01 -2.81
N ARG A 244 -15.79 -4.93 -1.51
CA ARG A 244 -15.12 -3.79 -0.85
C ARG A 244 -13.90 -4.21 -0.02
N THR A 245 -13.46 -5.44 -0.17
CA THR A 245 -12.27 -5.99 0.48
C THR A 245 -11.21 -6.24 -0.58
N SER A 246 -9.96 -5.86 -0.32
CA SER A 246 -8.83 -6.07 -1.23
C SER A 246 -7.61 -6.58 -0.48
N VAL A 247 -6.58 -6.98 -1.21
CA VAL A 247 -5.30 -7.44 -0.64
C VAL A 247 -4.13 -6.85 -1.42
N ARG A 248 -3.04 -6.56 -0.73
CA ARG A 248 -1.75 -6.16 -1.33
C ARG A 248 -0.72 -7.26 -1.16
N LEU A 249 0.03 -7.59 -2.22
CA LEU A 249 1.09 -8.62 -2.22
C LEU A 249 2.42 -8.08 -2.78
N THR A 250 3.53 -8.67 -2.32
CA THR A 250 4.88 -8.52 -2.89
C THR A 250 5.53 -9.90 -3.08
N PRO A 251 5.20 -10.62 -4.15
CA PRO A 251 5.62 -12.02 -4.34
C PRO A 251 7.13 -12.29 -4.29
N THR A 252 7.96 -11.35 -4.74
CA THR A 252 9.43 -11.53 -4.79
C THR A 252 10.23 -10.46 -4.05
N GLY A 253 9.55 -9.57 -3.30
CA GLY A 253 10.23 -8.51 -2.57
C GLY A 253 11.10 -9.05 -1.42
N ARG A 254 12.23 -8.39 -1.14
CA ARG A 254 13.17 -8.77 -0.06
C ARG A 254 13.13 -7.85 1.16
N TYR A 255 12.36 -6.78 1.09
CA TYR A 255 12.18 -5.86 2.21
C TYR A 255 11.77 -6.60 3.48
N ASN A 256 12.32 -6.22 4.63
CA ASN A 256 12.20 -6.93 5.91
C ASN A 256 12.72 -8.39 5.90
N ASP A 257 13.80 -8.61 5.14
CA ASP A 257 14.57 -9.87 5.13
C ASP A 257 13.74 -11.07 4.69
N MET A 258 12.99 -10.88 3.59
CA MET A 258 12.00 -11.83 3.09
C MET A 258 12.53 -12.67 1.92
N TYR A 259 12.20 -13.96 1.93
CA TYR A 259 12.49 -14.89 0.86
C TYR A 259 11.36 -15.91 0.69
N GLU A 260 11.00 -16.20 -0.56
CA GLU A 260 10.17 -17.34 -0.95
C GLU A 260 10.92 -18.11 -2.02
N SER A 261 11.11 -19.42 -1.81
CA SER A 261 11.88 -20.26 -2.73
C SER A 261 11.15 -20.59 -4.03
N GLU A 262 9.81 -20.68 -4.00
CA GLU A 262 8.99 -21.07 -5.16
C GLU A 262 7.83 -20.08 -5.43
N PRO A 263 8.11 -18.78 -5.67
CA PRO A 263 7.07 -17.75 -5.70
C PRO A 263 6.05 -17.96 -6.83
N VAL A 264 6.46 -18.55 -7.96
CA VAL A 264 5.53 -18.90 -9.04
C VAL A 264 4.51 -19.94 -8.58
N LYS A 265 4.94 -21.00 -7.87
CA LYS A 265 4.02 -22.02 -7.34
C LYS A 265 3.08 -21.45 -6.27
N VAL A 266 3.59 -20.54 -5.44
CA VAL A 266 2.74 -19.82 -4.47
C VAL A 266 1.67 -19.02 -5.21
N LEU A 267 2.02 -18.29 -6.28
CA LEU A 267 1.07 -17.52 -7.08
C LEU A 267 0.05 -18.41 -7.81
N GLU A 268 0.47 -19.55 -8.35
CA GLU A 268 -0.40 -20.53 -9.02
C GLU A 268 -1.48 -21.08 -8.09
N TYR A 269 -1.22 -21.17 -6.79
CA TYR A 269 -2.21 -21.55 -5.79
C TYR A 269 -3.00 -20.34 -5.26
N LEU A 270 -2.29 -19.28 -4.84
CA LEU A 270 -2.86 -18.13 -4.14
C LEU A 270 -3.83 -17.33 -5.01
N LEU A 271 -3.47 -17.05 -6.27
CA LEU A 271 -4.25 -16.14 -7.11
C LEU A 271 -5.62 -16.71 -7.52
N PRO A 272 -5.75 -17.98 -7.93
CA PRO A 272 -7.06 -18.59 -8.17
C PRO A 272 -7.95 -18.63 -6.91
N GLU A 273 -7.37 -18.85 -5.73
CA GLU A 273 -8.12 -18.83 -4.46
C GLU A 273 -8.61 -17.43 -4.08
N LEU A 274 -7.85 -16.38 -4.41
CA LEU A 274 -8.31 -15.00 -4.29
C LEU A 274 -9.44 -14.68 -5.29
N GLU A 275 -9.35 -15.21 -6.51
CA GLU A 275 -10.37 -15.01 -7.53
C GLU A 275 -11.72 -15.63 -7.13
N LYS A 276 -11.71 -16.84 -6.52
CA LYS A 276 -12.91 -17.48 -5.97
C LYS A 276 -13.64 -16.62 -4.94
N ARG A 277 -12.89 -15.83 -4.16
CA ARG A 277 -13.44 -14.92 -3.13
C ARG A 277 -14.06 -13.66 -3.72
N LYS A 278 -13.80 -13.34 -5.00
CA LYS A 278 -14.33 -12.17 -5.70
C LYS A 278 -14.05 -10.86 -4.96
N ILE A 279 -12.83 -10.75 -4.41
CA ILE A 279 -12.36 -9.53 -3.76
C ILE A 279 -12.40 -8.35 -4.72
N GLN A 280 -12.52 -7.14 -4.16
CA GLN A 280 -12.63 -5.89 -4.91
C GLN A 280 -11.48 -5.69 -5.88
N PHE A 281 -10.25 -5.90 -5.41
CA PHE A 281 -9.04 -5.85 -6.22
C PHE A 281 -7.87 -6.55 -5.51
N LEU A 282 -6.86 -6.89 -6.30
CA LEU A 282 -5.52 -7.27 -5.87
C LEU A 282 -4.57 -6.13 -6.26
N GLU A 283 -3.78 -5.63 -5.31
CA GLU A 283 -2.62 -4.79 -5.61
C GLU A 283 -1.35 -5.64 -5.54
N VAL A 284 -0.53 -5.62 -6.59
CA VAL A 284 0.78 -6.28 -6.58
C VAL A 284 1.88 -5.26 -6.76
N LYS A 285 2.79 -5.22 -5.80
CA LYS A 285 4.04 -4.48 -5.88
C LYS A 285 5.13 -5.41 -6.38
N LYS A 286 5.76 -5.05 -7.50
CA LYS A 286 6.98 -5.71 -7.97
C LYS A 286 8.14 -5.40 -7.01
N HIS A 287 9.15 -6.26 -6.98
CA HIS A 287 10.39 -6.02 -6.25
C HIS A 287 11.04 -4.70 -6.69
N ALA A 288 11.66 -3.99 -5.74
CA ALA A 288 12.43 -2.81 -6.05
C ALA A 288 13.84 -3.20 -6.51
N ALA A 289 14.50 -2.35 -7.31
CA ALA A 289 15.89 -2.57 -7.70
C ALA A 289 16.87 -2.62 -6.52
N THR A 290 16.47 -2.07 -5.36
CA THR A 290 17.25 -2.04 -4.13
C THR A 290 16.98 -3.22 -3.20
N ASP A 291 16.07 -4.12 -3.55
CA ASP A 291 15.64 -5.22 -2.66
C ASP A 291 16.76 -6.24 -2.42
N ALA A 292 17.58 -6.54 -3.43
CA ALA A 292 18.75 -7.41 -3.29
C ALA A 292 19.87 -6.94 -4.21
N LYS A 293 21.11 -7.24 -3.83
CA LYS A 293 22.31 -7.04 -4.66
C LYS A 293 22.93 -8.39 -4.98
N GLU A 294 23.55 -8.48 -6.14
CA GLU A 294 24.38 -9.63 -6.48
C GLU A 294 25.54 -9.76 -5.49
N SER A 295 25.83 -10.99 -5.07
CA SER A 295 27.04 -11.30 -4.29
C SER A 295 28.30 -11.22 -5.14
N GLU A 296 28.19 -11.72 -6.38
CA GLU A 296 29.23 -11.63 -7.40
C GLU A 296 28.61 -11.15 -8.71
N ALA A 297 29.29 -10.25 -9.42
CA ALA A 297 28.78 -9.64 -10.64
C ALA A 297 28.43 -10.70 -11.70
N GLY A 298 27.18 -10.72 -12.15
CA GLY A 298 26.68 -11.68 -13.14
C GLY A 298 26.32 -13.06 -12.59
N SER A 299 26.42 -13.29 -11.27
CA SER A 299 25.99 -14.54 -10.65
C SER A 299 24.48 -14.73 -10.69
N GLY A 300 23.70 -13.64 -10.73
CA GLY A 300 22.26 -13.69 -10.51
C GLY A 300 21.85 -14.12 -9.09
N LYS A 301 22.82 -14.22 -8.17
CA LYS A 301 22.60 -14.68 -6.80
C LYS A 301 22.90 -13.59 -5.80
N ASP A 302 22.16 -13.55 -4.70
CA ASP A 302 22.50 -12.68 -3.57
C ASP A 302 23.57 -13.29 -2.65
N ALA A 303 23.84 -12.61 -1.53
CA ALA A 303 24.83 -13.03 -0.52
C ALA A 303 24.53 -14.39 0.13
N TYR A 304 23.32 -14.93 -0.05
CA TYR A 304 22.88 -16.21 0.50
C TYR A 304 22.77 -17.31 -0.58
N GLY A 305 23.23 -17.03 -1.81
CA GLY A 305 23.12 -17.96 -2.93
C GLY A 305 21.70 -18.08 -3.50
N GLN A 306 20.80 -17.16 -3.14
CA GLN A 306 19.41 -17.16 -3.58
C GLN A 306 19.24 -16.38 -4.89
N ASP A 307 18.29 -16.77 -5.73
CA ASP A 307 17.97 -16.02 -6.95
C ASP A 307 17.55 -14.58 -6.61
N LEU A 308 18.05 -13.63 -7.40
CA LEU A 308 17.60 -12.24 -7.28
C LEU A 308 16.09 -12.15 -7.56
N PRO A 309 15.37 -11.22 -6.91
CA PRO A 309 13.94 -11.01 -7.11
C PRO A 309 13.47 -10.87 -8.56
N ALA A 310 14.32 -10.31 -9.43
CA ALA A 310 14.07 -10.13 -10.86
C ALA A 310 14.09 -11.43 -11.67
N GLN A 311 14.71 -12.48 -11.14
CA GLN A 311 14.88 -13.78 -11.79
C GLN A 311 13.89 -14.82 -11.26
N GLN A 312 13.32 -14.58 -10.08
CA GLN A 312 12.39 -15.52 -9.43
C GLN A 312 11.04 -15.68 -10.16
N ILE A 313 10.64 -14.72 -11.01
CA ILE A 313 9.49 -14.86 -11.89
C ILE A 313 9.97 -14.70 -13.33
N PRO A 314 9.90 -15.76 -14.15
CA PRO A 314 10.39 -15.71 -15.52
C PRO A 314 9.49 -14.84 -16.40
N GLY A 315 10.11 -14.10 -17.32
CA GLY A 315 9.40 -13.29 -18.32
C GLY A 315 8.79 -11.99 -17.75
N ASP A 316 7.64 -11.59 -18.28
CA ASP A 316 6.92 -10.41 -17.81
C ASP A 316 6.15 -10.73 -16.52
N TYR A 317 6.60 -10.06 -15.44
CA TYR A 317 6.06 -10.17 -14.09
C TYR A 317 4.54 -9.99 -14.01
N PHE A 318 4.00 -8.94 -14.65
CA PHE A 318 2.58 -8.63 -14.58
C PHE A 318 1.77 -9.44 -15.59
N ALA A 319 2.35 -9.84 -16.73
CA ALA A 319 1.69 -10.77 -17.65
C ALA A 319 1.45 -12.14 -16.98
N LEU A 320 2.41 -12.65 -16.20
CA LEU A 320 2.24 -13.89 -15.44
C LEU A 320 1.13 -13.76 -14.38
N ILE A 321 1.13 -12.67 -13.60
CA ILE A 321 0.07 -12.43 -12.61
C ILE A 321 -1.30 -12.33 -13.29
N ARG A 322 -1.40 -11.60 -14.40
CA ARG A 322 -2.65 -11.47 -15.18
C ARG A 322 -3.12 -12.80 -15.75
N LYS A 323 -2.21 -13.69 -16.13
CA LYS A 323 -2.56 -15.05 -16.58
C LYS A 323 -3.29 -15.81 -15.47
N LEU A 324 -2.82 -15.68 -14.23
CA LEU A 324 -3.31 -16.40 -13.05
C LEU A 324 -4.50 -15.71 -12.33
N TYR A 325 -4.70 -14.41 -12.54
CA TYR A 325 -5.75 -13.62 -11.86
C TYR A 325 -6.57 -12.77 -12.83
N LYS A 326 -7.88 -13.02 -12.90
CA LYS A 326 -8.82 -12.30 -13.78
C LYS A 326 -9.59 -11.18 -13.09
N GLY A 327 -9.51 -11.08 -11.77
CA GLY A 327 -10.06 -9.95 -11.02
C GLY A 327 -9.35 -8.63 -11.31
N LYS A 328 -9.79 -7.56 -10.63
CA LYS A 328 -9.19 -6.23 -10.79
C LYS A 328 -7.78 -6.18 -10.21
N LEU A 329 -6.82 -5.76 -11.03
CA LEU A 329 -5.40 -5.76 -10.69
C LEU A 329 -4.83 -4.33 -10.69
N ILE A 330 -4.19 -3.95 -9.60
CA ILE A 330 -3.42 -2.71 -9.46
C ILE A 330 -1.94 -3.05 -9.50
N ALA A 331 -1.21 -2.51 -10.47
CA ALA A 331 0.23 -2.67 -10.57
C ALA A 331 0.97 -1.57 -9.77
N ASN A 332 2.06 -1.93 -9.11
CA ASN A 332 2.90 -1.02 -8.34
C ASN A 332 4.39 -1.34 -8.52
N GLU A 333 5.23 -0.34 -8.21
CA GLU A 333 6.69 -0.28 -8.32
C GLU A 333 7.20 0.18 -9.69
N GLY A 334 7.99 1.27 -9.70
CA GLY A 334 8.75 1.72 -10.88
C GLY A 334 7.95 2.38 -12.02
N PHE A 335 6.63 2.56 -11.87
CA PHE A 335 5.81 3.17 -12.90
C PHE A 335 5.92 4.70 -12.95
N ASN A 336 5.94 5.23 -14.16
CA ASN A 336 5.65 6.62 -14.49
C ASN A 336 4.31 6.68 -15.26
N PRO A 337 3.74 7.86 -15.55
CA PRO A 337 2.45 7.93 -16.26
C PRO A 337 2.44 7.24 -17.63
N GLN A 338 3.55 7.25 -18.36
CA GLN A 338 3.66 6.60 -19.66
C GLN A 338 3.64 5.07 -19.52
N SER A 339 4.53 4.50 -18.70
CA SER A 339 4.57 3.05 -18.49
C SER A 339 3.30 2.52 -17.81
N ALA A 340 2.62 3.37 -17.03
CA ALA A 340 1.31 3.06 -16.48
C ALA A 340 0.22 2.98 -17.56
N GLN A 341 0.24 3.88 -18.54
CA GLN A 341 -0.67 3.80 -19.68
C GLN A 341 -0.41 2.54 -20.50
N GLU A 342 0.85 2.18 -20.75
CA GLU A 342 1.26 0.99 -21.51
C GLU A 342 0.77 -0.32 -20.86
N ILE A 343 0.94 -0.48 -19.53
CA ILE A 343 0.50 -1.69 -18.84
C ILE A 343 -1.04 -1.81 -18.77
N VAL A 344 -1.75 -0.68 -18.69
CA VAL A 344 -3.22 -0.67 -18.76
C VAL A 344 -3.72 -0.97 -20.17
N GLN A 345 -3.08 -0.43 -21.20
CA GLN A 345 -3.46 -0.68 -22.60
C GLN A 345 -3.20 -2.13 -23.03
N SER A 346 -2.14 -2.76 -22.52
CA SER A 346 -1.85 -4.18 -22.78
C SER A 346 -2.80 -5.14 -22.02
N GLY A 347 -3.58 -4.65 -21.06
CA GLY A 347 -4.46 -5.46 -20.22
C GLY A 347 -3.76 -6.20 -19.08
N ASN A 348 -2.45 -6.01 -18.92
CA ASN A 348 -1.65 -6.62 -17.85
C ASN A 348 -1.93 -6.00 -16.47
N ALA A 349 -2.58 -4.83 -16.41
CA ALA A 349 -3.16 -4.26 -15.19
C ALA A 349 -4.45 -3.48 -15.50
N ASP A 350 -5.31 -3.29 -14.50
CA ASP A 350 -6.50 -2.43 -14.63
C ASP A 350 -6.23 -0.99 -14.16
N LEU A 351 -5.37 -0.83 -13.16
CA LEU A 351 -4.95 0.44 -12.56
C LEU A 351 -3.47 0.41 -12.19
N VAL A 352 -2.89 1.57 -11.89
CA VAL A 352 -1.51 1.68 -11.40
C VAL A 352 -1.46 2.58 -10.17
N SER A 353 -0.78 2.12 -9.11
CA SER A 353 -0.56 2.89 -7.90
C SER A 353 0.80 3.56 -7.87
N PHE A 354 0.82 4.82 -7.44
CA PHE A 354 2.01 5.67 -7.40
C PHE A 354 2.30 6.07 -5.95
N ALA A 355 3.56 5.88 -5.52
CA ALA A 355 4.03 6.31 -4.20
C ALA A 355 4.74 7.66 -4.29
N LYS A 356 6.03 7.67 -4.67
CA LYS A 356 6.87 8.89 -4.72
C LYS A 356 6.22 10.03 -5.51
N LEU A 357 5.64 9.74 -6.69
CA LEU A 357 4.96 10.76 -7.50
C LEU A 357 3.70 11.32 -6.82
N ALA A 358 2.97 10.51 -6.05
CA ALA A 358 1.82 10.98 -5.28
C ALA A 358 2.25 11.81 -4.06
N ILE A 359 3.44 11.59 -3.50
CA ILE A 359 4.02 12.48 -2.49
C ILE A 359 4.25 13.86 -3.11
N THR A 360 4.99 13.94 -4.22
CA THR A 360 5.46 15.21 -4.80
C THR A 360 4.44 15.93 -5.68
N ASN A 361 3.34 15.27 -6.06
CA ASN A 361 2.30 15.82 -6.91
C ASN A 361 0.92 15.46 -6.34
N PRO A 362 0.31 16.31 -5.49
CA PRO A 362 -1.03 16.07 -4.97
C PRO A 362 -2.09 15.97 -6.10
N ASP A 363 -1.80 16.56 -7.25
CA ASP A 363 -2.64 16.69 -8.44
C ASP A 363 -2.10 15.89 -9.64
N LEU A 364 -1.35 14.80 -9.42
CA LEU A 364 -0.73 13.99 -10.48
C LEU A 364 -1.69 13.64 -11.65
N PRO A 365 -2.92 13.14 -11.44
CA PRO A 365 -3.89 12.93 -12.51
C PRO A 365 -4.17 14.19 -13.35
N LEU A 366 -4.29 15.36 -12.70
CA LEU A 366 -4.54 16.63 -13.39
C LEU A 366 -3.31 17.09 -14.17
N ARG A 367 -2.10 16.87 -13.64
CA ARG A 367 -0.85 17.14 -14.38
C ARG A 367 -0.78 16.32 -15.65
N VAL A 368 -1.11 15.03 -15.59
CA VAL A 368 -1.15 14.16 -16.79
C VAL A 368 -2.25 14.61 -17.76
N LYS A 369 -3.45 14.93 -17.25
CA LYS A 369 -4.58 15.39 -18.07
C LYS A 369 -4.25 16.65 -18.87
N ASN A 370 -3.59 17.61 -18.24
CA ASN A 370 -3.28 18.92 -18.84
C ASN A 370 -1.86 18.99 -19.44
N GLN A 371 -1.12 17.88 -19.44
CA GLN A 371 0.29 17.82 -19.87
C GLN A 371 1.19 18.84 -19.14
N TRP A 372 0.91 19.07 -17.86
CA TRP A 372 1.74 19.92 -17.00
C TRP A 372 2.98 19.17 -16.50
N GLU A 373 4.00 19.94 -16.14
CA GLU A 373 5.23 19.38 -15.58
C GLU A 373 4.95 18.57 -14.31
N ILE A 374 5.60 17.40 -14.19
CA ILE A 374 5.50 16.53 -13.03
C ILE A 374 6.73 16.74 -12.16
N ASN A 375 6.49 17.09 -10.88
CA ASN A 375 7.54 17.24 -9.90
C ASN A 375 8.13 15.86 -9.54
N GLN A 376 9.37 15.61 -9.95
CA GLN A 376 10.10 14.38 -9.61
C GLN A 376 11.00 14.54 -8.37
N ASN A 377 11.11 15.76 -7.84
CA ASN A 377 12.00 16.07 -6.73
C ASN A 377 11.32 15.71 -5.41
N TYR A 378 11.83 14.68 -4.76
CA TYR A 378 11.44 14.27 -3.43
C TYR A 378 12.59 14.43 -2.45
N ASP A 379 12.27 14.79 -1.21
CA ASP A 379 13.20 14.79 -0.08
C ASP A 379 12.87 13.63 0.87
N PHE A 380 13.70 12.60 0.86
CA PHE A 380 13.54 11.43 1.74
C PHE A 380 13.54 11.79 3.23
N ALA A 381 14.20 12.90 3.63
CA ALA A 381 14.23 13.33 5.03
C ALA A 381 12.84 13.72 5.54
N THR A 382 11.90 14.03 4.64
CA THR A 382 10.51 14.41 4.98
C THR A 382 9.51 13.26 4.86
N PHE A 383 9.95 12.05 4.52
CA PHE A 383 9.01 10.95 4.27
C PHE A 383 8.30 10.51 5.55
N PHE A 384 9.04 10.38 6.66
CA PHE A 384 8.52 9.88 7.94
C PHE A 384 8.61 10.95 9.03
N GLY A 385 7.50 11.19 9.73
CA GLY A 385 7.44 12.13 10.85
C GLY A 385 7.44 13.59 10.43
N GLY A 386 7.70 14.48 11.39
CA GLY A 386 7.68 15.93 11.18
C GLY A 386 6.28 16.53 11.11
N GLY A 387 6.20 17.76 10.60
CA GLY A 387 4.94 18.50 10.43
C GLY A 387 4.51 18.60 8.96
N GLU A 388 4.11 19.81 8.57
CA GLU A 388 3.59 20.11 7.22
C GLU A 388 4.64 19.96 6.09
N LYS A 389 5.93 20.15 6.40
CA LYS A 389 7.00 20.16 5.42
C LYS A 389 7.15 18.82 4.70
N GLY A 390 7.15 18.84 3.37
CA GLY A 390 7.17 17.63 2.53
C GLY A 390 5.90 16.77 2.68
N TYR A 391 4.80 17.34 3.16
CA TYR A 391 3.55 16.62 3.43
C TYR A 391 2.32 17.32 2.86
N THR A 392 2.04 18.53 3.34
CA THR A 392 0.87 19.34 2.97
C THR A 392 1.25 20.70 2.38
N ASP A 393 2.52 21.07 2.44
CA ASP A 393 3.11 22.27 1.82
C ASP A 393 3.49 22.06 0.34
N ILE A 394 3.26 20.86 -0.19
CA ILE A 394 3.55 20.52 -1.58
C ILE A 394 2.45 21.12 -2.47
N PRO A 395 2.75 22.12 -3.33
CA PRO A 395 1.72 22.80 -4.11
C PRO A 395 1.23 21.93 -5.27
N THR A 396 -0.03 22.12 -5.64
CA THR A 396 -0.54 21.77 -6.96
C THR A 396 0.20 22.55 -8.05
N TYR A 397 0.08 22.14 -9.31
CA TYR A 397 0.74 22.85 -10.40
C TYR A 397 0.27 24.32 -10.49
N GLN A 398 -1.04 24.56 -10.34
CA GLN A 398 -1.59 25.91 -10.41
C GLN A 398 -1.11 26.80 -9.25
N GLU A 399 -1.06 26.28 -8.02
CA GLU A 399 -0.50 27.00 -6.88
C GLU A 399 0.98 27.32 -7.09
N GLN A 400 1.75 26.39 -7.66
CA GLN A 400 3.16 26.60 -7.99
C GLN A 400 3.34 27.73 -9.01
N GLN A 401 2.51 27.77 -10.05
CA GLN A 401 2.54 28.86 -11.05
C GLN A 401 2.19 30.21 -10.42
N GLN A 402 1.18 30.25 -9.54
CA GLN A 402 0.80 31.47 -8.83
C GLN A 402 1.92 31.97 -7.91
N GLN A 403 2.57 31.08 -7.16
CA GLN A 403 3.70 31.43 -6.29
C GLN A 403 4.89 31.98 -7.09
N GLN A 404 5.19 31.41 -8.26
CA GLN A 404 6.25 31.90 -9.15
C GLN A 404 5.94 33.29 -9.72
N GLN A 405 4.68 33.56 -10.05
CA GLN A 405 4.26 34.89 -10.52
C GLN A 405 4.38 35.95 -9.43
N VAL A 406 3.98 35.62 -8.19
CA VAL A 406 4.12 36.54 -7.04
C VAL A 406 5.58 36.81 -6.71
N ALA A 407 6.47 35.81 -6.80
CA ALA A 407 7.90 35.97 -6.54
C ALA A 407 8.65 36.76 -7.62
N ALA A 408 8.08 36.88 -8.82
CA ALA A 408 8.65 37.64 -9.93
C ALA A 408 8.21 39.12 -9.96
N GLN A 409 7.25 39.49 -9.12
CA GLN A 409 6.80 40.87 -8.87
C GLN A 409 7.54 41.44 -7.66
#